data_AF-A1BQL4-F1
#
_entry.id   AF-A1BQL4-F1
#
_cell.length_a   1.000
_cell.length_b   1.000
_cell.length_c   1.000
_cell.angle_alpha   90.00
_cell.angle_beta   90.00
_cell.angle_gamma   90.00
#
_symmetry.space_group_name_H-M   'P 1'
#
loop_
_entity.id
_entity.type
_entity.pdbx_description
1 polymer ?
#
loop_
_entity_poly.entity_id
_entity_poly.type
_entity_poly.pdbx_seq_one_letter_code
_entity_poly.pdbx_strand_id
1 'polypeptide(L)'
;TQGDYEGKAVIISWVTPDELEPNSVQYGTSEGGYEFTAEGAVTNYTFYKYKSGYIHHCLIADLKYDTKYYYKIGSGDSAREFWFHSPPKVDPDASYKFGIIGDLGQTFNSLSTLKHYMKSGAQTVLFLGDISYADRYLYNDVGLRWDTWGRFVEQSTAYQPWIW
;
A
#
# COMPACT_ATOMS: atom_id res chain seq x y z
N THR A 1 -2.79 3.77 -1.00
CA THR A 1 -2.92 5.09 -0.34
C THR A 1 -4.15 5.82 -0.86
N GLN A 2 -4.62 6.90 -0.22
CA GLN A 2 -5.76 7.69 -0.71
C GLN A 2 -5.44 8.29 -2.09
N GLY A 3 -6.36 8.18 -3.04
CA GLY A 3 -6.14 8.51 -4.46
C GLY A 3 -6.83 9.76 -4.98
N ASP A 4 -7.66 10.40 -4.16
CA ASP A 4 -8.36 11.63 -4.47
C ASP A 4 -8.45 12.54 -3.24
N TYR A 5 -9.01 13.73 -3.43
CA TYR A 5 -9.20 14.69 -2.34
C TYR A 5 -10.32 14.30 -1.37
N GLU A 6 -11.36 13.62 -1.88
CA GLU A 6 -12.61 13.36 -1.13
C GLU A 6 -12.63 12.02 -0.39
N GLY A 7 -11.70 11.10 -0.68
CA GLY A 7 -11.67 9.76 -0.10
C GLY A 7 -12.50 8.73 -0.89
N LYS A 8 -12.86 9.02 -2.14
CA LYS A 8 -13.54 8.10 -3.06
C LYS A 8 -12.60 7.39 -4.02
N ALA A 9 -11.29 7.57 -3.87
CA ALA A 9 -10.31 6.85 -4.66
C ALA A 9 -9.17 6.30 -3.79
N VAL A 10 -8.56 5.22 -4.27
CA VAL A 10 -7.38 4.59 -3.69
C VAL A 10 -6.38 4.29 -4.80
N ILE A 11 -5.10 4.56 -4.51
CA ILE A 11 -3.99 4.08 -5.33
C ILE A 11 -3.48 2.78 -4.71
N ILE A 12 -3.60 1.70 -5.48
CA ILE A 12 -3.03 0.38 -5.17
C ILE A 12 -1.67 0.28 -5.84
N SER A 13 -0.68 -0.22 -5.12
CA SER A 13 0.69 -0.31 -5.64
C SER A 13 1.34 -1.62 -5.22
N TRP A 14 2.05 -2.24 -6.15
CA TRP A 14 2.76 -3.49 -5.93
C TRP A 14 4.00 -3.56 -6.83
N VAL A 15 4.87 -4.52 -6.55
CA VAL A 15 6.09 -4.76 -7.32
C VAL A 15 6.11 -6.20 -7.80
N THR A 16 6.37 -6.42 -9.09
CA THR A 16 6.74 -7.74 -9.61
C THR A 16 8.25 -7.79 -9.88
N PRO A 17 8.95 -8.84 -9.42
CA PRO A 17 10.42 -8.84 -9.39
C PRO A 17 11.05 -9.04 -10.77
N ASP A 18 10.54 -9.99 -11.56
CA ASP A 18 11.27 -10.56 -12.70
C ASP A 18 10.58 -10.31 -14.05
N GLU A 19 9.24 -10.39 -14.08
CA GLU A 19 8.45 -10.30 -15.31
C GLU A 19 7.37 -9.23 -15.22
N LEU A 20 7.03 -8.67 -16.38
CA LEU A 20 5.91 -7.75 -16.52
C LEU A 20 4.61 -8.55 -16.45
N GLU A 21 3.95 -8.49 -15.31
CA GLU A 21 2.62 -9.07 -15.12
C GLU A 21 1.51 -8.09 -15.54
N PRO A 22 0.26 -8.57 -15.68
CA PRO A 22 -0.89 -7.70 -15.90
C PRO A 22 -0.91 -6.56 -14.89
N ASN A 23 -1.05 -5.34 -15.42
CA ASN A 23 -1.06 -4.12 -14.63
C ASN A 23 -2.49 -3.69 -14.25
N SER A 24 -3.32 -4.67 -13.91
CA SER A 24 -4.71 -4.46 -13.59
C SER A 24 -5.03 -4.93 -12.18
N VAL A 25 -6.01 -4.26 -11.59
CA VAL A 25 -6.56 -4.63 -10.29
C VAL A 25 -8.01 -5.01 -10.48
N GLN A 26 -8.36 -6.22 -10.08
CA GLN A 26 -9.75 -6.66 -9.99
C GLN A 26 -10.27 -6.34 -8.59
N TYR A 27 -11.46 -5.77 -8.47
CA TYR A 27 -12.01 -5.37 -7.17
C TYR A 27 -13.54 -5.48 -7.11
N GLY A 28 -14.06 -5.53 -5.89
CA GLY A 28 -15.50 -5.62 -5.61
C GLY A 28 -15.80 -5.51 -4.13
N THR A 29 -17.08 -5.54 -3.75
CA THR A 29 -17.52 -5.43 -2.34
C THR A 29 -17.75 -6.78 -1.67
N SER A 30 -17.55 -7.87 -2.40
CA SER A 30 -17.75 -9.24 -1.93
C SER A 30 -16.43 -10.02 -2.02
N GLU A 31 -16.13 -10.82 -1.00
CA GLU A 31 -14.93 -11.66 -1.00
C GLU A 31 -15.00 -12.69 -2.14
N GLY A 32 -13.95 -12.77 -2.96
CA GLY A 32 -13.93 -13.58 -4.19
C GLY A 32 -14.85 -13.10 -5.33
N GLY A 33 -15.61 -12.02 -5.12
CA GLY A 33 -16.50 -11.41 -6.11
C GLY A 33 -15.94 -10.11 -6.65
N TYR A 34 -15.24 -10.19 -7.79
CA TYR A 34 -14.65 -9.03 -8.45
C TYR A 34 -15.48 -8.59 -9.66
N GLU A 35 -16.26 -7.53 -9.46
CA GLU A 35 -17.18 -6.99 -10.47
C GLU A 35 -16.53 -5.95 -11.37
N PHE A 36 -15.41 -5.38 -10.92
CA PHE A 36 -14.74 -4.27 -11.58
C PHE A 36 -13.25 -4.59 -11.81
N THR A 37 -12.71 -3.98 -12.86
CA THR A 37 -11.28 -4.01 -13.19
C THR A 37 -10.81 -2.58 -13.42
N ALA A 38 -9.67 -2.20 -12.85
CA ALA A 38 -8.99 -0.95 -13.14
C ALA A 38 -7.59 -1.23 -13.71
N GLU A 39 -7.19 -0.46 -14.70
CA GLU A 39 -5.86 -0.53 -15.31
C GLU A 39 -4.93 0.52 -14.67
N GLY A 40 -3.69 0.15 -14.42
CA GLY A 40 -2.68 1.04 -13.84
C GLY A 40 -1.66 1.57 -14.85
N ALA A 41 -0.57 2.12 -14.31
CA ALA A 41 0.69 2.36 -15.02
C ALA A 41 1.84 1.58 -14.37
N VAL A 42 2.83 1.18 -15.17
CA VAL A 42 4.05 0.50 -14.71
C VAL A 42 5.24 1.42 -14.89
N THR A 43 6.12 1.44 -13.90
CA THR A 43 7.39 2.14 -13.94
C THR A 43 8.50 1.26 -13.37
N ASN A 44 9.74 1.65 -13.59
CA ASN A 44 10.90 1.10 -12.89
C ASN A 44 11.97 2.19 -12.77
N TYR A 45 12.97 1.95 -11.93
CA TYR A 45 14.08 2.87 -11.78
C TYR A 45 15.40 2.12 -11.57
N THR A 46 16.49 2.86 -11.74
CA THR A 46 17.84 2.42 -11.40
C THR A 46 18.45 3.37 -10.38
N PHE A 47 19.29 2.84 -9.51
CA PHE A 47 20.04 3.62 -8.52
C PHE A 47 21.41 2.99 -8.32
N TYR A 48 22.47 3.66 -8.79
CA TYR A 48 23.80 3.05 -8.95
C TYR A 48 23.73 1.72 -9.72
N LYS A 49 24.03 0.61 -9.05
CA LYS A 49 24.03 -0.75 -9.60
C LYS A 49 22.71 -1.50 -9.33
N TYR A 50 21.80 -0.90 -8.54
CA TYR A 50 20.47 -1.45 -8.29
C TYR A 50 19.53 -1.11 -9.45
N LYS A 51 18.70 -2.08 -9.82
CA LYS A 51 17.57 -1.93 -10.73
C LYS A 51 16.34 -2.47 -10.00
N SER A 52 15.27 -1.69 -9.94
CA SER A 52 14.02 -2.12 -9.31
C SER A 52 13.35 -3.24 -10.12
N GLY A 53 12.42 -3.94 -9.49
CA GLY A 53 11.38 -4.67 -10.20
C GLY A 53 10.44 -3.71 -10.96
N TYR A 54 9.36 -4.26 -11.51
CA TYR A 54 8.30 -3.48 -12.13
C TYR A 54 7.37 -2.96 -11.05
N ILE A 55 7.26 -1.63 -10.95
CA ILE A 55 6.45 -0.94 -9.94
C ILE A 55 5.13 -0.54 -10.59
N HIS A 56 4.06 -1.12 -10.09
CA HIS A 56 2.71 -0.92 -10.59
C HIS A 56 1.98 0.08 -9.71
N HIS A 57 1.23 1.00 -10.34
CA HIS A 57 0.33 1.92 -9.67
C HIS A 57 -1.02 1.93 -10.38
N CYS A 58 -2.09 1.57 -9.67
CA CYS A 58 -3.45 1.55 -10.21
C CYS A 58 -4.34 2.46 -9.37
N LEU A 59 -4.97 3.45 -10.02
CA LEU A 59 -5.95 4.33 -9.41
C LEU A 59 -7.34 3.68 -9.56
N ILE A 60 -7.98 3.40 -8.43
CA ILE A 60 -9.39 3.01 -8.38
C ILE A 60 -10.16 4.22 -7.85
N ALA A 61 -11.11 4.72 -8.65
CA ALA A 61 -11.93 5.89 -8.32
C ALA A 61 -13.41 5.53 -8.18
N ASP A 62 -14.24 6.53 -7.88
CA ASP A 62 -15.70 6.41 -7.75
C ASP A 62 -16.19 5.36 -6.74
N LEU A 63 -15.39 5.11 -5.70
CA LEU A 63 -15.73 4.24 -4.59
C LEU A 63 -16.87 4.83 -3.77
N LYS A 64 -17.66 3.94 -3.15
CA LYS A 64 -18.65 4.32 -2.14
C LYS A 64 -17.92 4.61 -0.82
N TYR A 65 -18.39 5.60 -0.08
CA TYR A 65 -17.91 5.86 1.28
C TYR A 65 -18.24 4.72 2.22
N ASP A 66 -17.47 4.60 3.31
CA ASP A 66 -17.68 3.65 4.40
C ASP A 66 -17.98 2.22 3.92
N THR A 67 -17.24 1.76 2.90
CA THR A 67 -17.48 0.49 2.25
C THR A 67 -16.20 -0.32 2.21
N LYS A 68 -16.31 -1.61 2.58
CA LYS A 68 -15.21 -2.57 2.44
C LYS A 68 -15.12 -3.06 1.00
N TYR A 69 -13.92 -2.99 0.44
CA TYR A 69 -13.59 -3.49 -0.90
C TYR A 69 -12.55 -4.58 -0.78
N TYR A 70 -12.75 -5.66 -1.55
CA TYR A 70 -11.77 -6.70 -1.78
C TYR A 70 -11.10 -6.42 -3.12
N TYR A 71 -9.79 -6.68 -3.21
CA TYR A 71 -9.07 -6.51 -4.45
C TYR A 71 -8.04 -7.62 -4.65
N LYS A 72 -7.74 -7.88 -5.93
CA LYS A 72 -6.82 -8.90 -6.39
C LYS A 72 -5.82 -8.31 -7.36
N ILE A 73 -4.56 -8.68 -7.15
CA ILE A 73 -3.43 -8.36 -8.02
C ILE A 73 -2.76 -9.65 -8.50
N GLY A 74 -2.00 -9.56 -9.59
CA GLY A 74 -1.32 -10.71 -10.20
C GLY A 74 -2.29 -11.65 -10.91
N SER A 75 -1.77 -12.76 -11.44
CA SER A 75 -2.56 -13.72 -12.23
C SER A 75 -2.08 -15.16 -12.01
N GLY A 76 -2.94 -16.15 -12.31
CA GLY A 76 -2.59 -17.55 -12.09
C GLY A 76 -2.21 -17.85 -10.63
N ASP A 77 -1.12 -18.58 -10.44
CA ASP A 77 -0.63 -19.00 -9.13
C ASP A 77 0.05 -17.88 -8.32
N SER A 78 0.42 -16.75 -8.96
CA SER A 78 1.01 -15.58 -8.28
C SER A 78 -0.05 -14.62 -7.73
N ALA A 79 -1.33 -14.88 -8.01
CA ALA A 79 -2.39 -13.95 -7.65
C ALA A 79 -2.60 -13.87 -6.13
N ARG A 80 -2.78 -12.65 -5.63
CA ARG A 80 -2.94 -12.36 -4.20
C ARG A 80 -4.14 -11.48 -3.96
N GLU A 81 -4.85 -11.76 -2.87
CA GLU A 81 -6.09 -11.08 -2.50
C GLU A 81 -5.92 -10.31 -1.20
N PHE A 82 -6.53 -9.13 -1.17
CA PHE A 82 -6.45 -8.17 -0.08
C PHE A 82 -7.79 -7.45 0.05
N TRP A 83 -7.89 -6.53 1.01
CA TRP A 83 -9.08 -5.70 1.17
C TRP A 83 -8.71 -4.35 1.78
N PHE A 84 -9.52 -3.33 1.56
CA PHE A 84 -9.44 -2.05 2.26
C PHE A 84 -10.85 -1.55 2.58
N HIS A 85 -10.96 -0.49 3.39
CA HIS A 85 -12.22 0.16 3.71
C HIS A 85 -12.12 1.65 3.37
N SER A 86 -13.00 2.15 2.50
CA SER A 86 -13.04 3.57 2.16
C SER A 86 -13.46 4.43 3.37
N PRO A 87 -12.96 5.66 3.51
CA PRO A 87 -13.35 6.51 4.63
C PRO A 87 -14.85 6.83 4.64
N PRO A 88 -15.42 7.23 5.79
CA PRO A 88 -16.74 7.84 5.81
C PRO A 88 -16.74 9.11 4.98
N LYS A 89 -17.93 9.54 4.56
CA LYS A 89 -18.09 10.81 3.85
C LYS A 89 -17.58 11.95 4.74
N VAL A 90 -16.92 12.94 4.13
CA VAL A 90 -16.48 14.16 4.82
C VAL A 90 -17.70 14.83 5.46
N ASP A 91 -17.66 14.93 6.79
CA ASP A 91 -18.74 15.46 7.62
C ASP A 91 -18.14 15.99 8.94
N PRO A 92 -18.64 17.11 9.50
CA PRO A 92 -18.15 17.66 10.77
C PRO A 92 -18.24 16.69 11.95
N ASP A 93 -19.19 15.76 11.94
CA ASP A 93 -19.43 14.80 13.02
C ASP A 93 -18.84 13.40 12.73
N ALA A 94 -18.16 13.23 11.59
CA ALA A 94 -17.52 11.96 11.26
C ALA A 94 -16.36 11.65 12.21
N SER A 95 -16.44 10.50 12.88
CA SER A 95 -15.33 9.98 13.67
C SER A 95 -14.36 9.20 12.78
N TYR A 96 -13.07 9.51 12.91
CA TYR A 96 -12.01 8.80 12.19
C TYR A 96 -10.75 8.70 13.05
N LYS A 97 -10.12 7.53 13.09
CA LYS A 97 -8.91 7.32 13.90
C LYS A 97 -7.66 7.22 13.04
N PHE A 98 -6.81 8.23 13.13
CA PHE A 98 -5.47 8.21 12.54
C PHE A 98 -4.45 7.60 13.50
N GLY A 99 -3.60 6.71 12.98
CA GLY A 99 -2.32 6.42 13.62
C GLY A 99 -1.26 7.40 13.13
N ILE A 100 -0.29 7.68 13.98
CA ILE A 100 0.83 8.56 13.64
C ILE A 100 2.11 7.77 13.85
N ILE A 101 2.89 7.62 12.80
CA ILE A 101 4.18 6.90 12.80
C ILE A 101 5.20 7.78 12.09
N GLY A 102 6.42 7.88 12.61
CA GLY A 102 7.56 8.48 11.90
C GLY A 102 8.79 7.62 12.13
N ASP A 103 9.82 7.81 11.31
CA ASP A 103 11.14 7.24 11.54
C ASP A 103 11.12 5.70 11.72
N LEU A 104 10.24 5.02 10.98
CA LEU A 104 9.93 3.62 11.30
C LEU A 104 11.14 2.72 11.10
N GLY A 105 11.81 2.81 9.96
CA GLY A 105 12.87 1.87 9.60
C GLY A 105 12.38 0.41 9.58
N GLN A 106 13.28 -0.54 9.80
CA GLN A 106 13.03 -1.99 9.64
C GLN A 106 13.76 -2.84 10.70
N THR A 107 13.76 -2.38 11.95
CA THR A 107 14.36 -3.07 13.10
C THR A 107 13.34 -3.92 13.87
N PHE A 108 13.78 -4.65 14.89
CA PHE A 108 12.86 -5.33 15.82
C PHE A 108 11.93 -4.35 16.55
N ASN A 109 12.42 -3.16 16.90
CA ASN A 109 11.59 -2.12 17.51
C ASN A 109 10.56 -1.58 16.50
N SER A 110 10.95 -1.44 15.23
CA SER A 110 10.05 -1.06 14.14
C SER A 110 8.88 -2.05 14.01
N LEU A 111 9.17 -3.36 14.06
CA LEU A 111 8.14 -4.40 14.07
C LEU A 111 7.26 -4.31 15.32
N SER A 112 7.83 -4.03 16.49
CA SER A 112 7.06 -3.84 17.72
C SER A 112 6.10 -2.65 17.60
N THR A 113 6.57 -1.52 17.07
CA THR A 113 5.76 -0.32 16.80
C THR A 113 4.62 -0.64 15.84
N LEU A 114 4.91 -1.29 14.70
CA LEU A 114 3.90 -1.69 13.73
C LEU A 114 2.86 -2.64 14.34
N LYS A 115 3.28 -3.61 15.16
CA LYS A 115 2.37 -4.52 15.86
C LYS A 115 1.49 -3.83 16.90
N HIS A 116 1.99 -2.82 17.61
CA HIS A 116 1.17 -2.02 18.50
C HIS A 116 0.18 -1.15 17.73
N TYR A 117 0.62 -0.54 16.62
CA TYR A 117 -0.25 0.20 15.72
C TYR A 117 -1.42 -0.65 15.22
N MET A 118 -1.15 -1.86 14.71
CA MET A 118 -2.19 -2.75 14.20
C MET A 118 -3.23 -3.16 15.26
N LYS A 119 -2.91 -3.08 16.55
CA LYS A 119 -3.84 -3.33 17.67
C LYS A 119 -4.64 -2.09 18.09
N SER A 120 -4.30 -0.90 17.61
CA SER A 120 -4.95 0.36 18.01
C SER A 120 -6.34 0.57 17.43
N GLY A 121 -6.67 -0.17 16.35
CA GLY A 121 -7.89 0.03 15.57
C GLY A 121 -7.93 1.37 14.82
N ALA A 122 -6.77 1.96 14.52
CA ALA A 122 -6.65 3.07 13.60
C ALA A 122 -6.91 2.60 12.16
N GLN A 123 -7.41 3.53 11.33
CA GLN A 123 -7.92 3.25 9.98
C GLN A 123 -6.99 3.75 8.87
N THR A 124 -6.13 4.72 9.18
CA THR A 124 -5.14 5.31 8.26
C THR A 124 -3.91 5.72 9.06
N VAL A 125 -2.72 5.59 8.49
CA VAL A 125 -1.47 6.13 9.06
C VAL A 125 -1.14 7.48 8.44
N LEU A 126 -0.88 8.47 9.28
CA LEU A 126 -0.10 9.66 8.92
C LEU A 126 1.37 9.34 9.19
N PHE A 127 2.15 9.22 8.12
CA PHE A 127 3.56 8.83 8.19
C PHE A 127 4.46 10.07 8.08
N LEU A 128 5.29 10.33 9.09
CA LEU A 128 6.02 11.60 9.26
C LEU A 128 7.46 11.56 8.73
N GLY A 129 7.68 10.95 7.55
CA GLY A 129 9.00 10.86 6.93
C GLY A 129 9.94 9.81 7.56
N ASP A 130 11.15 9.71 7.01
CA ASP A 130 12.19 8.74 7.37
C ASP A 130 11.69 7.27 7.36
N ILE A 131 11.46 6.81 6.13
CA ILE A 131 10.73 5.56 5.86
C ILE A 131 11.60 4.32 6.14
N SER A 132 12.56 4.02 5.26
CA SER A 132 13.29 2.76 5.27
C SER A 132 14.67 2.83 5.91
N TYR A 133 15.25 4.04 6.01
CA TYR A 133 16.66 4.29 6.34
C TYR A 133 17.64 3.49 5.45
N ALA A 134 17.25 3.25 4.20
CA ALA A 134 18.04 2.51 3.22
C ALA A 134 19.35 3.22 2.83
N ASP A 135 19.40 4.54 2.94
CA ASP A 135 20.56 5.39 2.68
C ASP A 135 21.73 5.17 3.65
N ARG A 136 21.50 4.46 4.76
CA ARG A 136 22.55 4.00 5.69
C ARG A 136 23.38 2.83 5.14
N TYR A 137 23.02 2.26 3.99
CA TYR A 137 23.66 1.11 3.38
C TYR A 137 24.43 1.49 2.09
N LEU A 138 25.26 0.59 1.57
CA LEU A 138 26.13 0.86 0.43
C LEU A 138 25.64 0.17 -0.84
N TYR A 139 25.72 0.88 -1.98
CA TYR A 139 25.48 0.36 -3.33
C TYR A 139 24.10 -0.32 -3.51
N ASN A 140 24.08 -1.61 -3.87
CA ASN A 140 22.86 -2.37 -4.13
C ASN A 140 21.99 -2.54 -2.90
N ASP A 141 22.60 -2.55 -1.71
CA ASP A 141 21.88 -2.75 -0.46
C ASP A 141 20.90 -1.60 -0.20
N VAL A 142 21.14 -0.41 -0.77
CA VAL A 142 20.19 0.71 -0.67
C VAL A 142 18.85 0.35 -1.31
N GLY A 143 18.84 -0.16 -2.54
CA GLY A 143 17.59 -0.56 -3.20
C GLY A 143 16.92 -1.75 -2.51
N LEU A 144 17.70 -2.76 -2.14
CA LEU A 144 17.19 -3.95 -1.43
C LEU A 144 16.57 -3.61 -0.07
N ARG A 145 17.04 -2.55 0.58
CA ARG A 145 16.47 -2.07 1.85
C ARG A 145 15.12 -1.39 1.67
N TRP A 146 14.85 -0.76 0.53
CA TRP A 146 13.50 -0.33 0.17
C TRP A 146 12.57 -1.53 -0.08
N ASP A 147 13.05 -2.54 -0.80
CA ASP A 147 12.26 -3.75 -1.13
C ASP A 147 11.86 -4.52 0.13
N THR A 148 12.80 -4.72 1.06
CA THR A 148 12.55 -5.39 2.33
C THR A 148 11.62 -4.57 3.23
N TRP A 149 11.75 -3.25 3.23
CA TRP A 149 10.84 -2.37 3.96
C TRP A 149 9.40 -2.45 3.42
N GLY A 150 9.23 -2.43 2.09
CA GLY A 150 7.92 -2.59 1.45
C GLY A 150 7.22 -3.89 1.86
N ARG A 151 7.95 -5.03 1.81
CA ARG A 151 7.45 -6.32 2.30
C ARG A 151 7.14 -6.32 3.80
N PHE A 152 7.94 -5.62 4.60
CA PHE A 152 7.76 -5.52 6.04
C PHE A 152 6.45 -4.81 6.42
N VAL A 153 6.13 -3.69 5.78
CA VAL A 153 4.91 -2.93 6.09
C VAL A 153 3.65 -3.40 5.35
N GLU A 154 3.77 -4.30 4.36
CA GLU A 154 2.65 -4.83 3.57
C GLU A 154 1.49 -5.33 4.45
N GLN A 155 1.81 -5.99 5.57
CA GLN A 155 0.84 -6.46 6.57
C GLN A 155 -0.08 -5.35 7.13
N SER A 156 0.28 -4.08 6.92
CA SER A 156 -0.57 -2.92 7.19
C SER A 156 -0.96 -2.18 5.91
N THR A 157 0.00 -1.82 5.06
CA THR A 157 -0.24 -0.89 3.92
C THR A 157 -1.13 -1.48 2.83
N ALA A 158 -1.23 -2.81 2.74
CA ALA A 158 -2.16 -3.48 1.83
C ALA A 158 -3.62 -3.41 2.30
N TYR A 159 -3.87 -3.07 3.58
CA TYR A 159 -5.21 -3.10 4.17
C TYR A 159 -5.75 -1.73 4.56
N GLN A 160 -4.88 -0.73 4.65
CA GLN A 160 -5.23 0.61 5.06
C GLN A 160 -4.28 1.64 4.45
N PRO A 161 -4.77 2.84 4.09
CA PRO A 161 -3.94 3.90 3.55
C PRO A 161 -2.86 4.34 4.54
N TRP A 162 -1.65 4.56 4.01
CA TRP A 162 -0.61 5.35 4.66
C TRP A 162 -0.39 6.60 3.83
N ILE A 163 -0.48 7.76 4.47
CA ILE A 163 -0.21 9.08 3.87
C ILE A 163 1.24 9.42 4.19
N TRP A 164 2.03 9.64 3.15
CA TRP A 164 3.49 9.81 3.20
C TRP A 164 3.89 11.28 3.09
#